data_AF-A0A855XTL1-F1
#
_entry.id   AF-A0A855XTL1-F1
#
_cell.length_a   1.000
_cell.length_b   1.000
_cell.length_c   1.000
_cell.angle_alpha   90.00
_cell.angle_beta   90.00
_cell.angle_gamma   90.00
#
_symmetry.space_group_name_H-M   'P 1'
#
loop_
_entity.id
_entity.type
_entity.pdbx_description
1 polymer ?
#
loop_
_entity_poly.entity_id
_entity_poly.type
_entity_poly.pdbx_seq_one_letter_code
_entity_poly.pdbx_strand_id
1 'polypeptide(L)'
;MSRLKTSKGKWILLIAVIAMVTVLAGCTPQGAGVTTEDLKNSDSFWQANVIYWFSLALDTFANWFNGEYGLAVLVMVLIVRTLILPLTMKQVRSSKAMQAIQPQLKEIQAKYKDTPEKVQQETMKLFQENKVNPMAGCLPLLIQMPIYIALYNSIYGNSSLRTHDFLWLQLGAPDHLFILPVLAAITTFVQTWMMMRMNPAQQVGPMQFMLWVYPILIFVMSYQFPAALPLYWFYSNIYTIVQNYFLYRNNDKVVAEVNVKQTSSSKNGNGAKRKNGGKATVSGKGSKGAKKSK
;
A
#
# COMPACT_ATOMS: atom_id res chain seq x y z
N MET A 1 26.40 -3.95 -4.63
CA MET A 1 25.30 -3.67 -3.67
C MET A 1 25.74 -3.23 -2.26
N SER A 2 27.03 -3.14 -1.91
CA SER A 2 27.44 -2.83 -0.52
C SER A 2 27.37 -1.35 -0.11
N ARG A 3 27.38 -0.40 -1.06
CA ARG A 3 27.38 1.05 -0.75
C ARG A 3 26.07 1.57 -0.16
N LEU A 4 24.93 0.91 -0.42
CA LEU A 4 23.59 1.31 0.04
C LEU A 4 23.35 1.06 1.54
N LYS A 5 24.21 0.29 2.20
CA LYS A 5 24.07 -0.03 3.63
C LYS A 5 24.65 1.06 4.54
N THR A 6 25.47 1.95 4.01
CA THR A 6 26.10 3.06 4.76
C THR A 6 25.15 4.25 4.89
N SER A 7 25.26 5.06 5.96
CA SER A 7 24.40 6.25 6.10
C SER A 7 24.58 7.21 4.92
N LYS A 8 25.81 7.36 4.41
CA LYS A 8 26.13 8.12 3.20
C LYS A 8 25.44 7.57 1.95
N GLY A 9 25.38 6.24 1.78
CA GLY A 9 24.68 5.61 0.67
C GLY A 9 23.17 5.80 0.69
N LYS A 10 22.56 5.84 1.89
CA LYS A 10 21.14 6.16 2.06
C LYS A 10 20.82 7.60 1.66
N TRP A 11 21.68 8.56 2.04
CA TRP A 11 21.55 9.96 1.63
C TRP A 11 21.73 10.16 0.13
N ILE A 12 22.71 9.49 -0.49
CA ILE A 12 22.91 9.54 -1.95
C ILE A 12 21.68 8.98 -2.69
N LEU A 13 21.11 7.86 -2.22
CA LEU A 13 19.89 7.31 -2.83
C LEU A 13 18.67 8.22 -2.60
N LEU A 14 18.56 8.87 -1.43
CA LEU A 14 17.53 9.85 -1.15
C LEU A 14 17.61 11.04 -2.11
N ILE A 15 18.81 11.62 -2.29
CA ILE A 15 19.06 12.72 -3.22
C ILE A 15 18.77 12.28 -4.66
N ALA A 16 19.17 11.06 -5.06
CA ALA A 16 18.90 10.54 -6.39
C ALA A 16 17.40 10.30 -6.65
N VAL A 17 16.65 9.81 -5.66
CA VAL A 17 15.19 9.63 -5.76
C VAL A 17 14.49 10.99 -5.79
N ILE A 18 14.89 11.95 -4.96
CA ILE A 18 14.36 13.32 -5.02
C ILE A 18 14.66 13.92 -6.39
N ALA A 19 15.90 13.84 -6.88
CA ALA A 19 16.28 14.35 -8.19
C ALA A 19 15.48 13.69 -9.33
N MET A 20 15.31 12.37 -9.29
CA MET A 20 14.51 11.64 -10.28
C MET A 20 13.04 12.03 -10.22
N VAL A 21 12.47 12.19 -9.03
CA VAL A 21 11.07 12.63 -8.86
C VAL A 21 10.91 14.08 -9.31
N THR A 22 11.87 14.97 -9.06
CA THR A 22 11.83 16.35 -9.54
C THR A 22 11.93 16.43 -11.07
N VAL A 23 12.69 15.54 -11.69
CA VAL A 23 12.79 15.46 -13.16
C VAL A 23 11.52 14.87 -13.77
N LEU A 24 10.95 13.83 -13.16
CA LEU A 24 9.70 13.20 -13.63
C LEU A 24 8.46 14.08 -13.41
N ALA A 25 8.44 14.88 -12.34
CA ALA A 25 7.39 15.86 -12.09
C ALA A 25 7.45 17.07 -13.04
N GLY A 26 8.57 17.30 -13.72
CA GLY A 26 8.76 18.39 -14.69
C GLY A 26 8.18 18.15 -16.08
N CYS A 27 7.72 16.94 -16.40
CA CYS A 27 7.09 16.61 -17.67
C CYS A 27 5.55 16.54 -17.53
N THR A 28 4.91 17.63 -17.16
CA THR A 28 3.46 17.78 -17.26
C THR A 28 3.11 18.36 -18.64
N PRO A 29 2.31 17.67 -19.48
CA PRO A 29 1.82 18.28 -20.71
C PRO A 29 0.94 19.47 -20.32
N GLN A 30 1.33 20.67 -20.72
CA GLN A 30 0.47 21.85 -20.68
C GLN A 30 -0.58 21.70 -21.79
N GLY A 31 -1.69 21.03 -21.46
CA GLY A 31 -2.85 20.91 -22.33
C GLY A 31 -3.78 22.10 -22.13
N ALA A 32 -4.04 22.83 -23.22
CA ALA A 32 -5.03 23.91 -23.31
C ALA A 32 -6.37 23.51 -22.69
N GLY A 33 -7.09 24.47 -22.09
CA GLY A 33 -8.37 24.21 -21.40
C GLY A 33 -9.35 23.46 -22.29
N VAL A 34 -9.56 22.18 -21.98
CA VAL A 34 -10.50 21.28 -22.67
C VAL A 34 -11.81 21.34 -21.90
N THR A 35 -12.90 21.75 -22.55
CA THR A 35 -14.20 21.79 -21.86
C THR A 35 -14.71 20.38 -21.58
N THR A 36 -15.61 20.23 -20.61
CA THR A 36 -16.21 18.92 -20.28
C THR A 36 -16.92 18.28 -21.49
N GLU A 37 -17.41 19.09 -22.43
CA GLU A 37 -18.04 18.64 -23.67
C GLU A 37 -17.01 18.11 -24.68
N ASP A 38 -15.85 18.75 -24.80
CA ASP A 38 -14.74 18.29 -25.66
C ASP A 38 -14.18 16.95 -25.18
N LEU A 39 -14.15 16.70 -23.86
CA LEU A 39 -13.71 15.42 -23.28
C LEU A 39 -14.62 14.26 -23.71
N LYS A 40 -15.94 14.49 -23.82
CA LYS A 40 -16.92 13.46 -24.18
C LYS A 40 -16.72 12.96 -25.62
N ASN A 41 -16.29 13.85 -26.52
CA ASN A 41 -16.11 13.58 -27.94
C ASN A 41 -14.65 13.27 -28.32
N SER A 42 -13.77 13.05 -27.34
CA SER A 42 -12.37 12.73 -27.58
C SER A 42 -12.19 11.30 -28.11
N ASP A 43 -11.26 11.11 -29.06
CA ASP A 43 -10.91 9.78 -29.60
C ASP A 43 -10.26 8.85 -28.55
N SER A 44 -9.81 9.40 -27.42
CA SER A 44 -9.17 8.64 -26.36
C SER A 44 -10.19 8.05 -25.39
N PHE A 45 -10.26 6.70 -25.32
CA PHE A 45 -11.10 5.98 -24.36
C PHE A 45 -11.00 6.54 -22.93
N TRP A 46 -9.77 6.83 -22.47
CA TRP A 46 -9.51 7.33 -21.12
C TRP A 46 -10.13 8.71 -20.87
N GLN A 47 -10.05 9.60 -21.86
CA GLN A 47 -10.61 10.95 -21.74
C GLN A 47 -12.15 10.89 -21.74
N ALA A 48 -12.76 10.17 -22.68
CA ALA A 48 -14.20 10.06 -22.82
C ALA A 48 -14.88 9.26 -21.70
N ASN A 49 -14.22 8.22 -21.15
CA ASN A 49 -14.86 7.28 -20.22
C ASN A 49 -14.37 7.40 -18.77
N VAL A 50 -13.30 8.14 -18.49
CA VAL A 50 -12.81 8.34 -17.12
C VAL A 50 -12.76 9.81 -16.77
N ILE A 51 -12.02 10.62 -17.53
CA ILE A 51 -11.82 12.04 -17.20
C ILE A 51 -13.15 12.80 -17.30
N TYR A 52 -13.95 12.56 -18.34
CA TYR A 52 -15.29 13.15 -18.49
C TYR A 52 -16.17 12.94 -17.25
N TRP A 53 -16.29 11.68 -16.79
CA TRP A 53 -17.15 11.35 -15.64
C TRP A 53 -16.61 11.91 -14.33
N PHE A 54 -15.29 11.94 -14.15
CA PHE A 54 -14.67 12.60 -13.00
C PHE A 54 -14.94 14.10 -13.00
N SER A 55 -14.76 14.77 -14.13
CA SER A 55 -15.02 16.21 -14.28
C SER A 55 -16.49 16.54 -14.03
N LEU A 56 -17.42 15.80 -14.67
CA LEU A 56 -18.86 15.97 -14.48
C LEU A 56 -19.28 15.77 -13.03
N ALA A 57 -18.73 14.76 -12.36
CA ALA A 57 -19.03 14.51 -10.96
C ALA A 57 -18.50 15.64 -10.07
N LEU A 58 -17.30 16.18 -10.32
CA LEU A 58 -16.78 17.34 -9.59
C LEU A 58 -17.66 18.58 -9.77
N ASP A 59 -18.08 18.89 -11.00
CA ASP A 59 -18.99 20.03 -11.26
C ASP A 59 -20.34 19.82 -10.56
N THR A 60 -20.87 18.60 -10.61
CA THR A 60 -22.13 18.24 -9.94
C THR A 60 -22.02 18.41 -8.42
N PHE A 61 -20.94 17.92 -7.81
CA PHE A 61 -20.73 18.05 -6.38
C PHE A 61 -20.44 19.50 -5.97
N ALA A 62 -19.74 20.27 -6.80
CA ALA A 62 -19.54 21.70 -6.55
C ALA A 62 -20.88 22.44 -6.53
N ASN A 63 -21.78 22.13 -7.46
CA ASN A 63 -23.14 22.71 -7.49
C ASN A 63 -23.95 22.39 -6.22
N TRP A 64 -23.73 21.23 -5.57
CA TRP A 64 -24.37 20.93 -4.28
C TRP A 64 -23.93 21.86 -3.16
N PHE A 65 -22.76 22.50 -3.29
CA PHE A 65 -22.19 23.42 -2.32
C PHE A 65 -22.03 24.84 -2.89
N ASN A 66 -22.94 25.29 -3.75
CA ASN A 66 -22.92 26.64 -4.35
C ASN A 66 -21.64 26.98 -5.13
N GLY A 67 -21.03 25.99 -5.80
CA GLY A 67 -19.81 26.17 -6.58
C GLY A 67 -18.52 25.87 -5.81
N GLU A 68 -18.59 25.38 -4.57
CA GLU A 68 -17.40 25.10 -3.75
C GLU A 68 -16.66 23.83 -4.18
N TYR A 69 -15.70 23.98 -5.10
CA TYR A 69 -14.90 22.88 -5.62
C TYR A 69 -14.02 22.19 -4.56
N GLY A 70 -13.61 22.89 -3.49
CA GLY A 70 -12.86 22.27 -2.40
C GLY A 70 -13.67 21.20 -1.64
N LEU A 71 -14.98 21.42 -1.50
CA LEU A 71 -15.92 20.44 -0.91
C LEU A 71 -16.31 19.36 -1.93
N ALA A 72 -16.38 19.70 -3.21
CA ALA A 72 -16.57 18.72 -4.28
C ALA A 72 -15.48 17.64 -4.27
N VAL A 73 -14.21 18.04 -4.12
CA VAL A 73 -13.07 17.11 -4.01
C VAL A 73 -13.22 16.23 -2.76
N LEU A 74 -13.66 16.78 -1.62
CA LEU A 74 -13.91 15.99 -0.41
C LEU A 74 -14.97 14.91 -0.65
N VAL A 75 -16.12 15.28 -1.22
CA VAL A 75 -17.21 14.33 -1.50
C VAL A 75 -16.77 13.26 -2.49
N MET A 76 -16.03 13.65 -3.54
CA MET A 76 -15.43 12.71 -4.48
C MET A 76 -14.54 11.67 -3.76
N VAL A 77 -13.67 12.12 -2.85
CA VAL A 77 -12.83 11.22 -2.04
C VAL A 77 -13.68 10.25 -1.24
N LEU A 78 -14.70 10.75 -0.52
CA LEU A 78 -15.55 9.90 0.32
C LEU A 78 -16.25 8.83 -0.50
N ILE A 79 -16.82 9.18 -1.65
CA ILE A 79 -17.53 8.24 -2.54
C ILE A 79 -16.57 7.19 -3.07
N VAL A 80 -15.47 7.61 -3.72
CA VAL A 80 -14.51 6.68 -4.34
C VAL A 80 -13.91 5.76 -3.28
N ARG A 81 -13.51 6.30 -2.13
CA ARG A 81 -12.93 5.52 -1.03
C ARG A 81 -13.92 4.55 -0.40
N THR A 82 -15.20 4.92 -0.31
CA THR A 82 -16.26 4.03 0.20
C THR A 82 -16.56 2.91 -0.79
N LEU A 83 -16.57 3.19 -2.10
CA LEU A 83 -16.78 2.17 -3.13
C LEU A 83 -15.66 1.13 -3.17
N ILE A 84 -14.39 1.55 -2.99
CA ILE A 84 -13.25 0.62 -2.93
C ILE A 84 -13.06 -0.02 -1.55
N LEU A 85 -13.75 0.46 -0.51
CA LEU A 85 -13.65 -0.05 0.86
C LEU A 85 -13.71 -1.59 0.94
N PRO A 86 -14.70 -2.30 0.38
CA PRO A 86 -14.75 -3.77 0.46
C PRO A 86 -13.51 -4.45 -0.12
N LEU A 87 -12.91 -3.86 -1.16
CA LEU A 87 -11.65 -4.35 -1.72
C LEU A 87 -10.48 -4.10 -0.77
N THR A 88 -10.39 -2.91 -0.17
CA THR A 88 -9.37 -2.61 0.84
C THR A 88 -9.48 -3.48 2.09
N MET A 89 -10.70 -3.86 2.51
CA MET A 89 -10.92 -4.81 3.61
C MET A 89 -10.30 -6.18 3.29
N LYS A 90 -10.45 -6.67 2.04
CA LYS A 90 -9.81 -7.90 1.57
C LYS A 90 -8.29 -7.77 1.53
N GLN A 91 -7.76 -6.63 1.10
CA GLN A 91 -6.31 -6.36 1.11
C GLN A 91 -5.74 -6.43 2.53
N VAL A 92 -6.38 -5.75 3.49
CA VAL A 92 -5.96 -5.76 4.90
C VAL A 92 -5.98 -7.18 5.47
N ARG A 93 -6.99 -7.99 5.14
CA ARG A 93 -7.03 -9.41 5.54
C ARG A 93 -5.83 -10.19 5.00
N SER A 94 -5.47 -9.99 3.74
CA SER A 94 -4.28 -10.62 3.15
C SER A 94 -2.98 -10.18 3.85
N SER A 95 -2.85 -8.88 4.15
CA SER A 95 -1.70 -8.35 4.89
C SER A 95 -1.58 -8.94 6.30
N LYS A 96 -2.69 -9.23 6.97
CA LYS A 96 -2.69 -9.92 8.28
C LYS A 96 -2.25 -11.39 8.16
N ALA A 97 -2.71 -12.11 7.13
CA ALA A 97 -2.25 -13.48 6.89
C ALA A 97 -0.72 -13.52 6.67
N MET A 98 -0.16 -12.50 5.99
CA MET A 98 1.28 -12.32 5.84
C MET A 98 2.00 -12.10 7.19
N GLN A 99 1.36 -11.44 8.15
CA GLN A 99 1.94 -11.26 9.48
C GLN A 99 2.00 -12.56 10.27
N ALA A 100 0.98 -13.43 10.14
CA ALA A 100 0.93 -14.70 10.87
C ALA A 100 2.12 -15.62 10.52
N ILE A 101 2.60 -15.56 9.27
CA ILE A 101 3.72 -16.40 8.78
C ILE A 101 5.11 -15.75 8.93
N GLN A 102 5.19 -14.52 9.46
CA GLN A 102 6.46 -13.85 9.78
C GLN A 102 7.48 -14.67 10.58
N PRO A 103 7.11 -15.36 11.68
CA PRO A 103 8.10 -16.13 12.45
C PRO A 103 8.75 -17.23 11.58
N GLN A 104 7.95 -17.91 10.76
CA GLN A 104 8.43 -18.95 9.84
C GLN A 104 9.36 -18.36 8.76
N LEU A 105 9.05 -17.16 8.23
CA LEU A 105 9.95 -16.45 7.32
C LEU A 105 11.31 -16.13 7.98
N LYS A 106 11.31 -15.72 9.24
CA LYS A 106 12.56 -15.44 9.98
C LYS A 106 13.37 -16.71 10.21
N GLU A 107 12.71 -17.82 10.50
CA GLU A 107 13.38 -19.13 10.62
C GLU A 107 14.02 -19.57 9.31
N ILE A 108 13.34 -19.42 8.17
CA ILE A 108 13.89 -19.70 6.84
C ILE A 108 15.13 -18.84 6.57
N GLN A 109 15.04 -17.53 6.85
CA GLN A 109 16.16 -16.60 6.68
C GLN A 109 17.36 -16.95 7.58
N ALA A 110 17.11 -17.38 8.82
CA ALA A 110 18.16 -17.81 9.73
C ALA A 110 18.80 -19.16 9.31
N LYS A 111 17.98 -20.10 8.85
CA LYS A 111 18.41 -21.46 8.45
C LYS A 111 19.22 -21.48 7.16
N TYR A 112 18.89 -20.62 6.20
CA TYR A 112 19.54 -20.57 4.88
C TYR A 112 20.30 -19.26 4.66
N LYS A 113 20.84 -18.64 5.73
CA LYS A 113 21.51 -17.34 5.69
C LYS A 113 22.58 -17.22 4.60
N ASP A 114 23.32 -18.29 4.36
CA ASP A 114 24.43 -18.34 3.39
C ASP A 114 23.98 -18.79 1.98
N THR A 115 22.69 -19.05 1.77
CA THR A 115 22.15 -19.54 0.49
C THR A 115 20.89 -18.74 0.11
N PRO A 116 21.05 -17.55 -0.51
CA PRO A 116 19.93 -16.67 -0.84
C PRO A 116 18.92 -17.32 -1.80
N GLU A 117 19.37 -18.19 -2.69
CA GLU A 117 18.48 -18.95 -3.60
C GLU A 117 17.53 -19.86 -2.82
N LYS A 118 18.03 -20.59 -1.81
CA LYS A 118 17.19 -21.43 -0.95
C LYS A 118 16.24 -20.61 -0.09
N VAL A 119 16.67 -19.44 0.41
CA VAL A 119 15.78 -18.51 1.11
C VAL A 119 14.61 -18.12 0.22
N GLN A 120 14.84 -17.78 -1.05
CA GLN A 120 13.79 -17.39 -1.97
C GLN A 120 12.84 -18.55 -2.30
N GLN A 121 13.38 -19.74 -2.56
CA GLN A 121 12.59 -20.94 -2.87
C GLN A 121 11.69 -21.36 -1.69
N GLU A 122 12.26 -21.49 -0.49
CA GLU A 122 11.51 -21.88 0.71
C GLU A 122 10.51 -20.80 1.13
N THR A 123 10.84 -19.51 0.95
CA THR A 123 9.90 -18.40 1.17
C THR A 123 8.70 -18.49 0.23
N MET A 124 8.92 -18.75 -1.06
CA MET A 124 7.82 -18.90 -2.03
C MET A 124 6.97 -20.13 -1.70
N LYS A 125 7.61 -21.25 -1.34
CA LYS A 125 6.91 -22.47 -0.92
C LYS A 125 6.05 -22.21 0.33
N LEU A 126 6.59 -21.48 1.31
CA LEU A 126 5.84 -21.07 2.51
C LEU A 126 4.60 -20.24 2.16
N PHE A 127 4.72 -19.29 1.22
CA PHE A 127 3.58 -18.50 0.75
C PHE A 127 2.52 -19.35 0.07
N GLN A 128 2.92 -20.34 -0.73
CA GLN A 128 2.00 -21.27 -1.39
C GLN A 128 1.29 -22.19 -0.40
N GLU A 129 2.04 -22.79 0.53
CA GLU A 129 1.49 -23.68 1.57
C GLU A 129 0.48 -22.94 2.47
N ASN A 130 0.77 -21.69 2.82
CA ASN A 130 -0.10 -20.86 3.63
C ASN A 130 -1.15 -20.07 2.82
N LYS A 131 -1.17 -20.19 1.48
CA LYS A 131 -2.07 -19.48 0.56
C LYS A 131 -2.08 -17.97 0.76
N VAL A 132 -0.91 -17.38 1.03
CA VAL A 132 -0.74 -15.94 1.23
C VAL A 132 -0.20 -15.29 -0.04
N ASN A 133 -0.83 -14.20 -0.50
CA ASN A 133 -0.38 -13.46 -1.68
C ASN A 133 0.46 -12.22 -1.29
N PRO A 134 1.77 -12.17 -1.60
CA PRO A 134 2.61 -11.01 -1.31
C PRO A 134 2.23 -9.75 -2.11
N MET A 135 1.64 -9.89 -3.30
CA MET A 135 1.24 -8.78 -4.16
C MET A 135 -0.01 -8.05 -3.65
N ALA A 136 -0.74 -8.64 -2.70
CA ALA A 136 -1.90 -7.97 -2.11
C ALA A 136 -1.53 -6.66 -1.38
N GLY A 137 -0.27 -6.51 -0.96
CA GLY A 137 0.22 -5.31 -0.28
C GLY A 137 0.43 -4.09 -1.18
N CYS A 138 0.66 -4.27 -2.48
CA CYS A 138 0.82 -3.15 -3.44
C CYS A 138 -0.48 -2.79 -4.17
N LEU A 139 -1.54 -3.58 -3.97
CA LEU A 139 -2.84 -3.36 -4.62
C LEU A 139 -3.47 -1.97 -4.33
N PRO A 140 -3.35 -1.37 -3.12
CA PRO A 140 -3.82 0.01 -2.90
C PRO A 140 -3.16 1.01 -3.84
N LEU A 141 -1.85 0.89 -4.06
CA LEU A 141 -1.11 1.80 -4.93
C LEU A 141 -1.56 1.69 -6.39
N LEU A 142 -1.76 0.45 -6.87
CA LEU A 142 -2.22 0.21 -8.25
C LEU A 142 -3.60 0.79 -8.53
N ILE A 143 -4.50 0.76 -7.55
CA ILE A 143 -5.85 1.35 -7.68
C ILE A 143 -5.79 2.87 -7.54
N GLN A 144 -4.90 3.37 -6.69
CA GLN A 144 -4.75 4.80 -6.43
C GLN A 144 -4.23 5.56 -7.66
N MET A 145 -3.30 4.97 -8.43
CA MET A 145 -2.67 5.64 -9.56
C MET A 145 -3.68 6.09 -10.65
N PRO A 146 -4.59 5.24 -11.16
CA PRO A 146 -5.63 5.67 -12.10
C PRO A 146 -6.54 6.78 -11.56
N ILE A 147 -6.95 6.69 -10.30
CA ILE A 147 -7.81 7.71 -9.66
C ILE A 147 -7.09 9.05 -9.57
N TYR A 148 -5.80 9.02 -9.19
CA TYR A 148 -4.97 10.22 -9.12
C TYR A 148 -4.80 10.85 -10.51
N ILE A 149 -4.52 10.05 -11.53
CA ILE A 149 -4.39 10.52 -12.92
C ILE A 149 -5.71 11.12 -13.40
N ALA A 150 -6.85 10.47 -13.14
CA ALA A 150 -8.17 10.98 -13.51
C ALA A 150 -8.43 12.35 -12.87
N LEU A 151 -8.21 12.45 -11.55
CA LEU A 151 -8.42 13.70 -10.82
C LEU A 151 -7.48 14.82 -11.29
N TYR A 152 -6.20 14.50 -11.50
CA TYR A 152 -5.22 15.43 -12.06
C TYR A 152 -5.72 16.01 -13.39
N ASN A 153 -6.12 15.15 -14.34
CA ASN A 153 -6.57 15.63 -15.65
C ASN A 153 -7.88 16.41 -15.57
N SER A 154 -8.81 16.01 -14.70
CA SER A 154 -10.06 16.76 -14.48
C SER A 154 -9.82 18.16 -13.90
N ILE A 155 -8.87 18.31 -12.97
CA ILE A 155 -8.47 19.60 -12.42
C ILE A 155 -7.83 20.48 -13.51
N TYR A 156 -6.90 19.94 -14.29
CA TYR A 156 -6.20 20.72 -15.32
C TYR A 156 -7.13 21.14 -16.47
N GLY A 157 -8.05 20.28 -16.89
CA GLY A 157 -9.02 20.57 -17.95
C GLY A 157 -10.09 21.59 -17.53
N ASN A 158 -10.52 21.58 -16.28
CA ASN A 158 -11.63 22.41 -15.81
C ASN A 158 -11.15 23.82 -15.41
N SER A 159 -11.46 24.84 -16.23
CA SER A 159 -11.09 26.23 -15.94
C SER A 159 -11.74 26.78 -14.68
N SER A 160 -13.02 26.46 -14.43
CA SER A 160 -13.78 26.93 -13.26
C SER A 160 -13.14 26.45 -11.96
N LEU A 161 -12.72 25.18 -11.92
CA LEU A 161 -12.04 24.62 -10.75
C LEU A 161 -10.66 25.27 -10.54
N ARG A 162 -9.88 25.50 -11.61
CA ARG A 162 -8.53 26.07 -11.49
C ARG A 162 -8.51 27.46 -10.89
N THR A 163 -9.47 28.29 -11.26
CA THR A 163 -9.55 29.68 -10.78
C THR A 163 -10.31 29.81 -9.46
N HIS A 164 -10.91 28.73 -8.96
CA HIS A 164 -11.70 28.76 -7.74
C HIS A 164 -10.81 28.85 -6.51
N ASP A 165 -11.18 29.77 -5.62
CA ASP A 165 -10.54 29.93 -4.32
C ASP A 165 -11.30 29.12 -3.27
N PHE A 166 -10.58 28.38 -2.45
CA PHE A 166 -11.12 27.61 -1.34
C PHE A 166 -10.27 27.83 -0.09
N LEU A 167 -10.86 28.43 0.94
CA LEU A 167 -10.14 28.87 2.15
C LEU A 167 -9.03 29.88 1.78
N TRP A 168 -7.76 29.53 1.96
CA TRP A 168 -6.59 30.33 1.55
C TRP A 168 -5.95 29.82 0.24
N LEU A 169 -6.56 28.82 -0.39
CA LEU A 169 -5.99 28.10 -1.52
C LEU A 169 -6.62 28.56 -2.82
N GLN A 170 -5.81 28.74 -3.85
CA GLN A 170 -6.29 28.75 -5.22
C GLN A 170 -6.10 27.35 -5.81
N LEU A 171 -7.19 26.65 -6.14
CA LEU A 171 -7.16 25.21 -6.41
C LEU A 171 -6.31 24.81 -7.63
N GLY A 172 -6.19 25.69 -8.62
CA GLY A 172 -5.37 25.48 -9.82
C GLY A 172 -3.91 25.93 -9.70
N ALA A 173 -3.50 26.55 -8.60
CA ALA A 173 -2.15 27.03 -8.38
C ALA A 173 -1.49 26.33 -7.17
N PRO A 174 -0.16 26.24 -7.10
CA PRO A 174 0.51 25.69 -5.91
C PRO A 174 0.26 26.54 -4.65
N ASP A 175 0.17 25.89 -3.48
CA ASP A 175 0.04 26.59 -2.20
C ASP A 175 1.40 27.10 -1.71
N HIS A 176 1.68 28.37 -1.96
CA HIS A 176 2.92 29.04 -1.55
C HIS A 176 2.98 29.39 -0.05
N LEU A 177 1.88 29.22 0.72
CA LEU A 177 1.92 29.38 2.17
C LEU A 177 2.47 28.15 2.88
N PHE A 178 2.75 27.07 2.15
CA PHE A 178 3.23 25.77 2.64
C PHE A 178 2.30 25.06 3.63
N ILE A 179 1.15 25.64 3.98
CA ILE A 179 0.23 25.09 4.97
C ILE A 179 -0.30 23.74 4.48
N LEU A 180 -0.82 23.69 3.25
CA LEU A 180 -1.39 22.47 2.70
C LEU A 180 -0.34 21.38 2.41
N PRO A 181 0.83 21.69 1.81
CA PRO A 181 1.93 20.72 1.68
C PRO A 181 2.35 20.11 3.02
N VAL A 182 2.48 20.93 4.08
CA VAL A 182 2.80 20.43 5.44
C VAL A 182 1.68 19.52 5.95
N LEU A 183 0.42 19.91 5.82
CA LEU A 183 -0.72 19.09 6.25
C LEU A 183 -0.81 17.76 5.50
N ALA A 184 -0.59 17.77 4.18
CA ALA A 184 -0.56 16.56 3.35
C ALA A 184 0.60 15.63 3.78
N ALA A 185 1.78 16.18 4.07
CA ALA A 185 2.92 15.42 4.55
C ALA A 185 2.68 14.82 5.95
N ILE A 186 2.17 15.61 6.90
CA ILE A 186 1.86 15.14 8.26
C ILE A 186 0.80 14.04 8.22
N THR A 187 -0.29 14.23 7.47
CA THR A 187 -1.34 13.20 7.35
C THR A 187 -0.81 11.94 6.68
N THR A 188 0.06 12.05 5.67
CA THR A 188 0.73 10.91 5.03
C THR A 188 1.61 10.17 6.04
N PHE A 189 2.37 10.90 6.85
CA PHE A 189 3.20 10.30 7.90
C PHE A 189 2.35 9.54 8.92
N VAL A 190 1.30 10.15 9.45
CA VAL A 190 0.39 9.52 10.42
C VAL A 190 -0.30 8.30 9.81
N GLN A 191 -0.78 8.41 8.57
CA GLN A 191 -1.42 7.32 7.83
C GLN A 191 -0.46 6.13 7.64
N THR A 192 0.77 6.40 7.18
CA THR A 192 1.78 5.37 6.94
C THR A 192 2.27 4.74 8.26
N TRP A 193 2.45 5.56 9.30
CA TRP A 193 2.82 5.11 10.64
C TRP A 193 1.76 4.19 11.25
N MET A 194 0.48 4.53 11.12
CA MET A 194 -0.63 3.69 11.57
C MET A 194 -0.62 2.34 10.84
N MET A 195 -0.42 2.34 9.52
CA MET A 195 -0.34 1.12 8.73
C MET A 195 0.85 0.23 9.14
N MET A 196 1.99 0.81 9.52
CA MET A 196 3.15 0.05 10.02
C MET A 196 2.95 -0.55 11.40
N ARG A 197 2.17 0.09 12.26
CA ARG A 197 1.73 -0.51 13.52
C ARG A 197 0.79 -1.69 13.29
N MET A 198 0.02 -1.66 12.21
CA MET A 198 -0.80 -2.79 11.80
C MET A 198 0.03 -3.92 11.23
N ASN A 199 1.22 -3.65 10.66
CA ASN A 199 2.03 -4.65 9.97
C ASN A 199 3.53 -4.56 10.33
N PRO A 200 3.94 -5.04 11.53
CA PRO A 200 5.33 -4.97 11.98
C PRO A 200 6.31 -5.78 11.09
N ALA A 201 5.77 -6.70 10.28
CA ALA A 201 6.49 -7.42 9.23
C ALA A 201 7.25 -6.52 8.25
N GLN A 202 6.71 -5.33 7.96
CA GLN A 202 7.28 -4.38 7.00
C GLN A 202 8.29 -3.43 7.64
N GLN A 203 8.59 -3.57 8.93
CA GLN A 203 9.49 -2.67 9.66
C GLN A 203 10.98 -2.97 9.45
N VAL A 204 11.34 -4.10 8.82
CA VAL A 204 12.75 -4.46 8.59
C VAL A 204 13.10 -4.41 7.10
N GLY A 205 14.01 -3.51 6.72
CA GLY A 205 14.57 -3.40 5.37
C GLY A 205 14.31 -2.05 4.67
N PRO A 206 14.43 -1.99 3.33
CA PRO A 206 14.25 -0.76 2.54
C PRO A 206 12.88 -0.10 2.71
N MET A 207 11.86 -0.84 3.16
CA MET A 207 10.51 -0.32 3.35
C MET A 207 10.38 0.62 4.56
N GLN A 208 11.17 0.44 5.63
CA GLN A 208 11.17 1.36 6.77
C GLN A 208 11.72 2.74 6.37
N PHE A 209 12.67 2.78 5.44
CA PHE A 209 13.19 4.02 4.88
C PHE A 209 12.10 4.76 4.09
N MET A 210 11.22 4.02 3.41
CA MET A 210 10.09 4.60 2.70
C MET A 210 9.09 5.30 3.64
N LEU A 211 8.96 4.91 4.93
CA LEU A 211 8.14 5.65 5.90
C LEU A 211 8.57 7.12 6.03
N TRP A 212 9.87 7.34 6.10
CA TRP A 212 10.43 8.66 6.37
C TRP A 212 10.57 9.47 5.08
N VAL A 213 10.85 8.82 3.96
CA VAL A 213 10.99 9.49 2.67
C VAL A 213 9.64 9.82 2.04
N TYR A 214 8.63 8.97 2.18
CA TYR A 214 7.35 9.17 1.49
C TYR A 214 6.64 10.47 1.88
N PRO A 215 6.53 10.87 3.16
CA PRO A 215 5.99 12.17 3.55
C PRO A 215 6.79 13.35 3.01
N ILE A 216 8.12 13.25 2.94
CA ILE A 216 8.98 14.28 2.37
C ILE A 216 8.73 14.41 0.85
N LEU A 217 8.58 13.28 0.17
CA LEU A 217 8.23 13.26 -1.26
C LEU A 217 6.87 13.90 -1.50
N ILE A 218 5.86 13.56 -0.68
CA ILE A 218 4.54 14.19 -0.76
C ILE A 218 4.63 15.69 -0.49
N PHE A 219 5.44 16.14 0.46
CA PHE A 219 5.66 17.57 0.69
C PHE A 219 6.23 18.27 -0.56
N VAL A 220 7.33 17.75 -1.12
CA VAL A 220 7.98 18.35 -2.30
C VAL A 220 7.05 18.34 -3.51
N MET A 221 6.33 17.23 -3.75
CA MET A 221 5.33 17.18 -4.82
C MET A 221 4.20 18.19 -4.55
N SER A 222 3.69 18.25 -3.33
CA SER A 222 2.58 19.13 -2.99
C SER A 222 2.90 20.61 -3.13
N TYR A 223 4.17 20.97 -2.95
CA TYR A 223 4.65 22.33 -3.19
C TYR A 223 4.70 22.69 -4.69
N GLN A 224 4.88 21.72 -5.57
CA GLN A 224 5.04 21.96 -7.02
C GLN A 224 3.72 21.84 -7.79
N PHE A 225 2.74 21.09 -7.26
CA PHE A 225 1.48 20.82 -7.95
C PHE A 225 0.35 21.77 -7.50
N PRO A 226 -0.69 21.95 -8.34
CA PRO A 226 -1.91 22.68 -7.97
C PRO A 226 -2.51 22.22 -6.66
N ALA A 227 -2.97 23.16 -5.83
CA ALA A 227 -3.45 22.91 -4.47
C ALA A 227 -4.59 21.88 -4.38
N ALA A 228 -5.39 21.71 -5.43
CA ALA A 228 -6.42 20.68 -5.48
C ALA A 228 -5.86 19.24 -5.32
N LEU A 229 -4.63 18.96 -5.76
CA LEU A 229 -4.01 17.63 -5.64
C LEU A 229 -3.53 17.33 -4.21
N PRO A 230 -2.79 18.22 -3.52
CA PRO A 230 -2.51 18.09 -2.10
C PRO A 230 -3.76 18.08 -1.23
N LEU A 231 -4.80 18.84 -1.60
CA LEU A 231 -6.08 18.84 -0.90
C LEU A 231 -6.76 17.47 -0.98
N TYR A 232 -6.74 16.86 -2.17
CA TYR A 232 -7.17 15.49 -2.37
C TYR A 232 -6.36 14.51 -1.50
N TRP A 233 -5.02 14.59 -1.51
CA TRP A 233 -4.18 13.73 -0.66
C TRP A 233 -4.52 13.86 0.81
N PHE A 234 -4.66 15.09 1.30
CA PHE A 234 -5.05 15.39 2.67
C PHE A 234 -6.37 14.68 3.03
N TYR A 235 -7.44 14.89 2.26
CA TYR A 235 -8.73 14.22 2.50
C TYR A 235 -8.62 12.69 2.41
N SER A 236 -7.89 12.17 1.42
CA SER A 236 -7.67 10.73 1.22
C SER A 236 -6.96 10.09 2.42
N ASN A 237 -5.97 10.80 2.97
CA ASN A 237 -5.23 10.35 4.14
C ASN A 237 -6.10 10.36 5.39
N ILE A 238 -6.88 11.43 5.62
CA ILE A 238 -7.83 11.50 6.74
C ILE A 238 -8.84 10.35 6.65
N TYR A 239 -9.44 10.12 5.49
CA TYR A 239 -10.33 8.96 5.30
C TYR A 239 -9.62 7.65 5.63
N THR A 240 -8.40 7.46 5.13
CA THR A 240 -7.63 6.23 5.37
C THR A 240 -7.27 6.05 6.85
N ILE A 241 -6.94 7.13 7.56
CA ILE A 241 -6.67 7.12 9.00
C ILE A 241 -7.93 6.68 9.77
N VAL A 242 -9.08 7.30 9.46
CA VAL A 242 -10.36 6.95 10.08
C VAL A 242 -10.73 5.50 9.77
N GLN A 243 -10.64 5.09 8.51
CA GLN A 243 -10.85 3.71 8.07
C GLN A 243 -9.95 2.73 8.84
N ASN A 244 -8.64 2.98 8.88
CA ASN A 244 -7.67 2.12 9.54
C ASN A 244 -7.89 2.06 11.05
N TYR A 245 -8.30 3.16 11.67
CA TYR A 245 -8.65 3.20 13.09
C TYR A 245 -9.82 2.26 13.42
N PHE A 246 -10.90 2.28 12.63
CA PHE A 246 -12.02 1.35 12.81
C PHE A 246 -11.65 -0.10 12.49
N LEU A 247 -10.87 -0.32 11.43
CA LEU A 247 -10.33 -1.63 11.08
C LEU A 247 -9.44 -2.20 12.18
N TYR A 248 -8.64 -1.34 12.84
CA TYR A 248 -7.71 -1.73 13.90
C TYR A 248 -8.44 -2.22 15.15
N ARG A 249 -9.54 -1.57 15.53
CA ARG A 249 -10.34 -1.96 16.70
C ARG A 249 -10.96 -3.36 16.58
N ASN A 250 -11.22 -3.84 15.37
CA ASN A 250 -11.75 -5.18 15.12
C ASN A 250 -10.67 -6.26 14.87
N ASN A 251 -9.39 -5.97 15.15
CA ASN A 251 -8.27 -6.81 14.75
C ASN A 251 -8.23 -8.21 15.40
N ASP A 252 -8.62 -8.35 16.66
CA ASP A 252 -8.47 -9.61 17.41
C ASP A 252 -9.32 -10.74 16.84
N LYS A 253 -10.51 -10.41 16.30
CA LYS A 253 -11.43 -11.39 15.70
C LYS A 253 -10.90 -11.97 14.39
N VAL A 254 -10.21 -11.16 13.59
CA VAL A 254 -9.68 -11.58 12.28
C VAL A 254 -8.46 -12.51 12.43
N VAL A 255 -7.59 -12.23 13.41
CA VAL A 255 -6.44 -13.10 13.72
C VAL A 255 -6.94 -14.44 14.28
N ALA A 256 -7.94 -14.41 15.16
CA ALA A 256 -8.59 -15.62 15.68
C ALA A 256 -9.20 -16.49 14.56
N GLU A 257 -9.92 -15.91 13.60
CA GLU A 257 -10.51 -16.65 12.48
C GLU A 257 -9.47 -17.28 11.53
N VAL A 258 -8.36 -16.58 11.26
CA VAL A 258 -7.27 -17.10 10.40
C VAL A 258 -6.58 -18.28 11.10
N ASN A 259 -6.26 -18.15 12.38
CA ASN A 259 -5.70 -19.23 13.18
C ASN A 259 -6.64 -20.45 13.26
N VAL A 260 -7.95 -20.24 13.46
CA VAL A 260 -8.94 -21.33 13.51
C VAL A 260 -9.04 -22.07 12.17
N LYS A 261 -9.09 -21.36 11.04
CA LYS A 261 -9.13 -21.98 9.70
C LYS A 261 -7.86 -22.74 9.34
N GLN A 262 -6.69 -22.24 9.76
CA GLN A 262 -5.41 -22.92 9.56
C GLN A 262 -5.31 -24.19 10.42
N THR A 263 -5.73 -24.12 11.68
CA THR A 263 -5.74 -25.28 12.60
C THR A 263 -6.71 -26.36 12.11
N SER A 264 -7.87 -25.98 11.56
CA SER A 264 -8.83 -26.93 10.98
C SER A 264 -8.35 -27.54 9.65
N SER A 265 -7.63 -26.77 8.82
CA SER A 265 -7.06 -27.29 7.57
C SER A 265 -5.89 -28.24 7.82
N SER A 266 -5.11 -28.04 8.88
CA SER A 266 -4.00 -28.92 9.27
C SER A 266 -4.50 -30.25 9.87
N LYS A 267 -5.59 -30.22 10.66
CA LYS A 267 -6.19 -31.45 11.23
C LYS A 267 -6.83 -32.36 10.19
N ASN A 268 -7.37 -31.82 9.09
CA ASN A 268 -7.98 -32.64 8.04
C ASN A 268 -6.98 -33.25 7.04
N GLY A 269 -5.69 -32.89 7.10
CA GLY A 269 -4.67 -33.40 6.17
C GLY A 269 -3.91 -34.66 6.64
N ASN A 270 -3.98 -35.02 7.93
CA ASN A 270 -3.12 -36.07 8.52
C ASN A 270 -3.87 -37.33 9.01
N GLY A 271 -5.15 -37.49 8.66
CA GLY A 271 -5.98 -38.63 9.11
C GLY A 271 -5.81 -39.94 8.34
N ALA A 272 -5.06 -39.99 7.24
CA ALA A 272 -5.06 -41.15 6.34
C ALA A 272 -3.66 -41.58 5.88
N LYS A 273 -2.83 -42.09 6.81
CA LYS A 273 -1.84 -43.17 6.55
C LYS A 273 -1.00 -43.46 7.79
N ARG A 274 -1.47 -44.40 8.63
CA ARG A 274 -0.58 -45.21 9.47
C ARG A 274 -1.31 -46.48 9.96
N LYS A 275 -1.45 -47.44 9.06
CA LYS A 275 -1.65 -48.86 9.38
C LYS A 275 -0.96 -49.71 8.32
N ASN A 276 0.27 -50.12 8.61
CA ASN A 276 0.67 -51.53 8.55
C ASN A 276 2.11 -51.67 9.06
N GLY A 277 2.26 -52.27 10.23
CA GLY A 277 3.54 -52.71 10.76
C GLY A 277 3.94 -54.01 10.06
N GLY A 278 4.98 -53.94 9.23
CA GLY A 278 5.69 -55.11 8.74
C GLY A 278 6.64 -55.62 9.81
N LYS A 279 6.44 -56.87 10.24
CA LYS A 279 7.44 -57.68 10.93
C LYS A 279 8.63 -57.88 9.98
N ALA A 280 9.82 -57.48 10.38
CA ALA A 280 11.07 -58.03 9.88
C ALA A 280 12.11 -57.98 11.01
N THR A 281 12.30 -59.14 11.62
CA THR A 281 13.42 -59.54 12.48
C THR A 281 14.75 -59.29 11.76
N VAL A 282 15.68 -58.59 12.42
CA VAL A 282 17.10 -58.57 12.05
C VAL A 282 17.94 -58.96 13.26
N SER A 283 18.63 -60.08 13.09
CA SER A 283 19.72 -60.59 13.92
C SER A 283 21.01 -59.79 13.65
N GLY A 284 21.86 -59.59 14.67
CA GLY A 284 23.25 -59.18 14.45
C GLY A 284 23.96 -58.38 15.56
N LYS A 285 24.45 -59.10 16.57
CA LYS A 285 25.74 -58.97 17.30
C LYS A 285 26.44 -57.59 17.45
N GLY A 286 26.84 -57.27 18.70
CA GLY A 286 28.08 -56.49 18.93
C GLY A 286 28.29 -55.80 20.29
N SER A 287 28.80 -56.54 21.29
CA SER A 287 29.78 -56.14 22.32
C SER A 287 29.51 -54.99 23.32
N LYS A 288 29.43 -55.33 24.62
CA LYS A 288 30.42 -54.90 25.66
C LYS A 288 30.13 -55.62 26.99
N GLY A 289 31.19 -56.12 27.62
CA GLY A 289 31.10 -57.06 28.75
C GLY A 289 31.27 -56.49 30.16
N ALA A 290 31.84 -57.35 31.00
CA ALA A 290 32.20 -57.23 32.42
C ALA A 290 31.08 -57.52 33.44
N LYS A 291 31.14 -58.69 34.10
CA LYS A 291 31.69 -58.83 35.46
C LYS A 291 31.67 -60.29 35.99
N LYS A 292 32.81 -60.66 36.57
CA LYS A 292 33.11 -61.77 37.51
C LYS A 292 31.95 -62.18 38.42
N SER A 293 31.81 -63.49 38.72
CA SER A 293 32.40 -64.13 39.92
C SER A 293 31.82 -65.54 40.18
N LYS A 294 32.74 -66.46 40.49
CA LYS A 294 32.61 -67.80 41.10
C LYS A 294 31.87 -68.90 40.35
#